data_AF-A0A962EEB5-F1
#
_entry.id   AF-A0A962EEB5-F1
#
_cell.length_a   1.000
_cell.length_b   1.000
_cell.length_c   1.000
_cell.angle_alpha   90.00
_cell.angle_beta   90.00
_cell.angle_gamma   90.00
#
_symmetry.space_group_name_H-M   'P 1'
#
loop_
_entity.id
_entity.type
_entity.pdbx_description
1 polymer ?
#
loop_
_entity_poly.entity_id
_entity_poly.type
_entity_poly.pdbx_seq_one_letter_code
_entity_poly.pdbx_strand_id
1 'polypeptide(L)'
;PLGALDRHAAASRIAEVNAMNLAKTPIADSLAKVPADLAAAKGPKTVILITDGEETCEGDPAEVIKQLRAKGLDVQVSIVGFAIDDADLRNTFQAWAELGGGSYFDADSADELQRSLRTVISGPFKVLDHGGRIVARGIIGGAEIILPAGSYRVETMSSPVQAIESVTVKAGELTEASF
;
A
#
# COMPACT_ATOMS: atom_id res chain seq x y z
N PRO A 1 -2.91 21.73 -9.18
CA PRO A 1 -3.48 21.46 -7.84
C PRO A 1 -4.14 20.09 -7.80
N LEU A 2 -4.04 19.37 -6.68
CA LEU A 2 -4.79 18.12 -6.49
C LEU A 2 -6.29 18.43 -6.50
N GLY A 3 -7.03 17.72 -7.35
CA GLY A 3 -8.47 17.84 -7.52
C GLY A 3 -9.13 16.46 -7.51
N ALA A 4 -10.44 16.41 -7.77
CA ALA A 4 -11.12 15.13 -7.97
C ALA A 4 -10.45 14.32 -9.10
N LEU A 5 -10.41 13.00 -8.97
CA LEU A 5 -9.81 12.13 -9.97
C LEU A 5 -10.59 12.22 -11.31
N ASP A 6 -9.98 12.85 -12.30
CA ASP A 6 -10.36 12.68 -13.70
C ASP A 6 -9.69 11.41 -14.23
N ARG A 7 -10.48 10.34 -14.36
CA ARG A 7 -9.99 9.03 -14.80
C ARG A 7 -9.44 9.07 -16.23
N HIS A 8 -10.07 9.83 -17.12
CA HIS A 8 -9.64 9.91 -18.51
C HIS A 8 -8.32 10.66 -18.62
N ALA A 9 -8.21 11.81 -17.95
CA ALA A 9 -6.96 12.57 -17.91
C ALA A 9 -5.83 11.75 -17.26
N ALA A 10 -6.09 11.06 -16.16
CA ALA A 10 -5.11 10.20 -15.51
C ALA A 10 -4.65 9.06 -16.43
N ALA A 11 -5.58 8.34 -17.06
CA ALA A 11 -5.26 7.27 -18.01
C ALA A 11 -4.45 7.80 -19.20
N SER A 12 -4.79 8.99 -19.72
CA SER A 12 -4.05 9.62 -20.82
C SER A 12 -2.61 9.93 -20.41
N ARG A 13 -2.39 10.45 -19.19
CA ARG A 13 -1.03 10.70 -18.67
C ARG A 13 -0.23 9.42 -18.43
N ILE A 14 -0.87 8.36 -17.94
CA ILE A 14 -0.21 7.06 -17.76
C ILE A 14 0.19 6.49 -19.12
N ALA A 15 -0.66 6.61 -20.15
CA ALA A 15 -0.36 6.15 -21.50
C ALA A 15 0.81 6.89 -22.18
N GLU A 16 1.16 8.09 -21.70
CA GLU A 16 2.34 8.84 -22.17
C GLU A 16 3.66 8.35 -21.54
N VAL A 17 3.60 7.50 -20.50
CA VAL A 17 4.80 6.93 -19.87
C VAL A 17 5.42 5.91 -20.81
N ASN A 18 6.64 6.20 -21.26
CA ASN A 18 7.41 5.29 -22.10
C ASN A 18 8.40 4.53 -21.23
N ALA A 19 8.23 3.22 -21.13
CA ALA A 19 9.23 2.35 -20.51
C ALA A 19 10.51 2.35 -21.36
N MET A 20 11.65 2.56 -20.71
CA MET A 20 12.95 2.62 -21.36
C MET A 20 13.84 1.51 -20.80
N ASN A 21 14.30 0.61 -21.66
CA ASN A 21 15.26 -0.42 -21.26
C ASN A 21 16.57 0.23 -20.81
N LEU A 22 17.21 -0.36 -19.79
CA LEU A 22 18.49 0.11 -19.22
C LEU A 22 18.42 1.54 -18.65
N ALA A 23 17.23 2.04 -18.34
CA ALA A 23 17.07 3.25 -17.55
C ALA A 23 17.51 3.00 -16.11
N LYS A 24 17.88 4.07 -15.41
CA LYS A 24 18.09 4.03 -13.96
C LYS A 24 16.75 4.15 -13.22
N THR A 25 16.73 3.71 -11.97
CA THR A 25 15.57 3.65 -11.08
C THR A 25 15.78 4.56 -9.86
N PRO A 26 15.48 5.87 -9.97
CA PRO A 26 15.67 6.83 -8.88
C PRO A 26 14.49 6.81 -7.89
N ILE A 27 14.38 5.74 -7.09
CA ILE A 27 13.30 5.53 -6.11
C ILE A 27 13.33 6.61 -5.03
N ALA A 28 14.49 6.87 -4.43
CA ALA A 28 14.67 7.85 -3.37
C ALA A 28 14.27 9.26 -3.81
N ASP A 29 14.70 9.68 -5.00
CA ASP A 29 14.34 10.99 -5.56
C ASP A 29 12.84 11.10 -5.84
N SER A 30 12.22 10.01 -6.29
CA SER A 30 10.77 9.96 -6.55
C SER A 30 9.98 10.11 -5.24
N LEU A 31 10.39 9.40 -4.20
CA LEU A 31 9.79 9.52 -2.86
C LEU A 31 10.04 10.91 -2.24
N ALA A 32 11.19 11.53 -2.50
CA ALA A 32 11.53 12.85 -1.98
C ALA A 32 10.63 13.97 -2.54
N LYS A 33 9.97 13.75 -3.70
CA LYS A 33 9.03 14.71 -4.30
C LYS A 33 7.63 14.68 -3.68
N VAL A 34 7.25 13.56 -3.05
CA VAL A 34 5.92 13.36 -2.43
C VAL A 34 5.44 14.54 -1.56
N PRO A 35 6.27 15.14 -0.67
CA PRO A 35 5.82 16.25 0.17
C PRO A 35 5.37 17.47 -0.65
N ALA A 36 6.08 17.77 -1.75
CA ALA A 36 5.72 18.88 -2.63
C ALA A 36 4.48 18.55 -3.44
N ASP A 37 4.40 17.34 -4.01
CA ASP A 37 3.27 16.89 -4.81
C ASP A 37 1.96 16.87 -3.99
N LEU A 38 2.06 16.50 -2.71
CA LEU A 38 0.93 16.39 -1.79
C LEU A 38 0.76 17.60 -0.85
N ALA A 39 1.49 18.69 -1.07
CA ALA A 39 1.47 19.86 -0.18
C ALA A 39 0.05 20.46 -0.01
N ALA A 40 -0.78 20.38 -1.05
CA ALA A 40 -2.16 20.87 -1.02
C ALA A 40 -3.19 19.82 -0.54
N ALA A 41 -2.79 18.55 -0.37
CA ALA A 41 -3.69 17.48 0.05
C ALA A 41 -3.98 17.53 1.55
N LYS A 42 -5.26 17.49 1.90
CA LYS A 42 -5.74 17.39 3.28
C LYS A 42 -6.09 15.94 3.61
N GLY A 43 -5.95 15.57 4.88
CA GLY A 43 -6.29 14.23 5.38
C GLY A 43 -5.21 13.17 5.09
N PRO A 44 -5.56 11.89 5.31
CA PRO A 44 -4.69 10.75 5.05
C PRO A 44 -4.26 10.68 3.60
N LYS A 45 -3.03 10.24 3.35
CA LYS A 45 -2.39 10.15 2.05
C LYS A 45 -1.86 8.75 1.86
N THR A 46 -2.06 8.19 0.68
CA THR A 46 -1.48 6.91 0.30
C THR A 46 -0.54 7.14 -0.87
N VAL A 47 0.68 6.65 -0.72
CA VAL A 47 1.70 6.57 -1.77
C VAL A 47 1.86 5.09 -2.12
N ILE A 48 1.74 4.78 -3.40
CA ILE A 48 1.99 3.44 -3.92
C ILE A 48 3.21 3.53 -4.81
N LEU A 49 4.33 2.97 -4.35
CA LEU A 49 5.53 2.81 -5.16
C LEU A 49 5.37 1.54 -6.00
N ILE A 50 5.48 1.66 -7.31
CA ILE A 50 5.49 0.50 -8.23
C ILE A 50 6.89 0.47 -8.84
N THR A 51 7.57 -0.67 -8.75
CA THR A 51 8.92 -0.81 -9.29
C THR A 51 9.22 -2.23 -9.72
N ASP A 52 9.98 -2.38 -10.79
CA ASP A 52 10.49 -3.62 -11.37
C ASP A 52 11.99 -3.82 -11.15
N GLY A 53 12.62 -2.98 -10.30
CA GLY A 53 14.05 -3.07 -10.04
C GLY A 53 14.51 -2.31 -8.80
N GLU A 54 15.76 -2.52 -8.43
CA GLU A 54 16.40 -1.84 -7.30
C GLU A 54 16.70 -0.37 -7.56
N GLU A 55 16.96 0.39 -6.50
CA GLU A 55 17.49 1.75 -6.58
C GLU A 55 18.88 1.75 -7.23
N THR A 56 19.07 2.57 -8.28
CA THR A 56 20.34 2.62 -9.06
C THR A 56 20.90 4.03 -9.24
N CYS A 57 20.37 5.01 -8.51
CA CYS A 57 20.80 6.41 -8.51
C CYS A 57 21.43 6.87 -7.19
N GLU A 58 21.99 5.93 -6.40
CA GLU A 58 22.76 6.22 -5.17
C GLU A 58 21.96 6.88 -4.03
N GLY A 59 20.63 6.89 -4.13
CA GLY A 59 19.75 7.38 -3.06
C GLY A 59 19.56 6.38 -1.92
N ASP A 60 18.97 6.85 -0.82
CA ASP A 60 18.53 6.01 0.31
C ASP A 60 16.99 6.07 0.47
N PRO A 61 16.25 5.15 -0.18
CA PRO A 61 14.79 5.12 -0.08
C PRO A 61 14.28 4.93 1.35
N ALA A 62 14.98 4.14 2.18
CA ALA A 62 14.57 3.88 3.56
C ALA A 62 14.61 5.16 4.39
N GLU A 63 15.67 5.94 4.26
CA GLU A 63 15.80 7.22 4.96
C GLU A 63 14.77 8.24 4.48
N VAL A 64 14.52 8.32 3.17
CA VAL A 64 13.46 9.20 2.64
C VAL A 64 12.10 8.81 3.19
N ILE A 65 11.76 7.52 3.24
CA ILE A 65 10.49 7.02 3.80
C ILE A 65 10.36 7.40 5.29
N LYS A 66 11.41 7.22 6.08
CA LYS A 66 11.42 7.64 7.50
C LYS A 66 11.14 9.13 7.63
N GLN A 67 11.75 9.96 6.78
CA GLN A 67 11.52 11.40 6.77
C GLN A 67 10.09 11.77 6.37
N LEU A 68 9.49 11.06 5.40
CA LEU A 68 8.08 11.25 5.02
C LEU A 68 7.16 11.04 6.22
N ARG A 69 7.39 9.95 6.98
CA ARG A 69 6.63 9.64 8.20
C ARG A 69 6.87 10.64 9.33
N ALA A 70 8.12 11.05 9.52
CA ALA A 70 8.50 11.98 10.59
C ALA A 70 7.95 13.40 10.41
N LYS A 71 7.71 13.83 9.16
CA LYS A 71 7.15 15.16 8.84
C LYS A 71 5.68 15.32 9.25
N GLY A 72 5.06 14.33 9.90
CA GLY A 72 3.65 14.38 10.34
C GLY A 72 2.66 14.41 9.19
N LEU A 73 3.15 14.18 7.96
CA LEU A 73 2.31 13.83 6.83
C LEU A 73 1.77 12.44 7.15
N ASP A 74 0.46 12.33 7.36
CA ASP A 74 -0.26 11.05 7.48
C ASP A 74 -0.18 10.30 6.15
N VAL A 75 1.03 9.87 5.78
CA VAL A 75 1.40 9.23 4.52
C VAL A 75 1.70 7.79 4.81
N GLN A 76 0.91 6.91 4.21
CA GLN A 76 1.19 5.50 4.11
C GLN A 76 1.94 5.25 2.81
N VAL A 77 3.09 4.55 2.87
CA VAL A 77 3.83 4.11 1.68
C VAL A 77 3.69 2.60 1.57
N SER A 78 3.01 2.14 0.53
CA SER A 78 2.96 0.73 0.14
C SER A 78 3.77 0.51 -1.13
N ILE A 79 4.30 -0.69 -1.31
CA ILE A 79 5.19 -1.02 -2.44
C ILE A 79 4.59 -2.20 -3.20
N VAL A 80 4.56 -2.09 -4.53
CA VAL A 80 4.27 -3.22 -5.43
C VAL A 80 5.52 -3.49 -6.26
N GLY A 81 6.17 -4.61 -5.99
CA GLY A 81 7.24 -5.14 -6.82
C GLY A 81 6.64 -5.81 -8.05
N PHE A 82 7.18 -5.53 -9.24
CA PHE A 82 6.74 -6.12 -10.49
C PHE A 82 7.85 -6.98 -11.09
N ALA A 83 7.63 -8.29 -11.22
CA ALA A 83 8.61 -9.25 -11.73
C ALA A 83 9.97 -9.18 -10.99
N ILE A 84 9.93 -9.19 -9.65
CA ILE A 84 11.13 -9.16 -8.80
C ILE A 84 11.55 -10.58 -8.45
N ASP A 85 12.57 -11.10 -9.13
CA ASP A 85 13.10 -12.45 -8.87
C ASP A 85 14.02 -12.52 -7.63
N ASP A 86 14.61 -11.40 -7.23
CA ASP A 86 15.58 -11.34 -6.13
C ASP A 86 14.90 -11.30 -4.75
N ALA A 87 15.07 -12.37 -3.96
CA ALA A 87 14.49 -12.48 -2.63
C ALA A 87 14.98 -11.43 -1.63
N ASP A 88 16.25 -11.00 -1.70
CA ASP A 88 16.79 -9.98 -0.81
C ASP A 88 16.23 -8.60 -1.16
N LEU A 89 15.99 -8.36 -2.45
CA LEU A 89 15.31 -7.15 -2.90
C LEU A 89 13.85 -7.11 -2.43
N ARG A 90 13.14 -8.24 -2.50
CA ARG A 90 11.77 -8.38 -1.96
C ARG A 90 11.73 -8.09 -0.46
N ASN A 91 12.67 -8.66 0.31
CA ASN A 91 12.79 -8.40 1.75
C ASN A 91 13.07 -6.92 2.03
N THR A 92 13.90 -6.28 1.20
CA THR A 92 14.19 -4.85 1.30
C THR A 92 12.92 -4.01 1.06
N PHE A 93 12.14 -4.32 0.02
CA PHE A 93 10.87 -3.65 -0.25
C PHE A 93 9.83 -3.87 0.85
N GLN A 94 9.76 -5.07 1.42
CA GLN A 94 8.93 -5.33 2.59
C GLN A 94 9.31 -4.41 3.76
N ALA A 95 10.59 -4.36 4.12
CA ALA A 95 11.06 -3.50 5.20
C ALA A 95 10.77 -2.01 4.93
N TRP A 96 10.90 -1.55 3.68
CA TRP A 96 10.58 -0.17 3.30
C TRP A 96 9.08 0.14 3.40
N ALA A 97 8.21 -0.77 2.96
CA ALA A 97 6.78 -0.60 3.10
C ALA A 97 6.36 -0.55 4.58
N GLU A 98 6.95 -1.40 5.43
CA GLU A 98 6.73 -1.41 6.87
C GLU A 98 7.19 -0.09 7.53
N LEU A 99 8.37 0.42 7.16
CA LEU A 99 8.83 1.75 7.59
C LEU A 99 7.84 2.85 7.18
N GLY A 100 7.22 2.71 6.00
CA GLY A 100 6.20 3.59 5.46
C GLY A 100 4.81 3.39 6.07
N GLY A 101 4.64 2.42 6.97
CA GLY A 101 3.35 2.03 7.54
C GLY A 101 2.36 1.50 6.51
N GLY A 102 2.83 0.97 5.39
CA GLY A 102 2.05 0.27 4.36
C GLY A 102 2.40 -1.21 4.29
N SER A 103 2.13 -1.82 3.15
CA SER A 103 2.42 -3.24 2.89
C SER A 103 3.14 -3.40 1.55
N TYR A 104 3.93 -4.47 1.45
CA TYR A 104 4.56 -4.88 0.21
C TYR A 104 3.71 -5.96 -0.47
N PHE A 105 3.61 -5.86 -1.80
CA PHE A 105 2.94 -6.83 -2.65
C PHE A 105 3.87 -7.19 -3.80
N ASP A 106 3.86 -8.45 -4.18
CA ASP A 106 4.58 -8.95 -5.35
C ASP A 106 3.59 -9.17 -6.50
N ALA A 107 4.05 -8.97 -7.73
CA ALA A 107 3.25 -9.14 -8.93
C ALA A 107 4.10 -9.63 -10.09
N ASP A 108 3.84 -10.86 -10.55
CA ASP A 108 4.59 -11.48 -11.66
C ASP A 108 3.90 -11.27 -13.02
N SER A 109 2.71 -10.65 -13.02
CA SER A 109 1.91 -10.43 -14.22
C SER A 109 1.06 -9.16 -14.14
N ALA A 110 0.57 -8.69 -15.30
CA ALA A 110 -0.33 -7.54 -15.35
C ALA A 110 -1.62 -7.76 -14.54
N ASP A 111 -2.15 -8.99 -14.53
CA ASP A 111 -3.34 -9.33 -13.76
C ASP A 111 -3.07 -9.30 -12.25
N GLU A 112 -1.89 -9.75 -11.83
CA GLU A 112 -1.46 -9.67 -10.43
C GLU A 112 -1.19 -8.23 -10.00
N LEU A 113 -0.53 -7.43 -10.85
CA LEU A 113 -0.35 -6.00 -10.58
C LEU A 113 -1.70 -5.31 -10.40
N GLN A 114 -2.69 -5.61 -11.26
CA GLN A 114 -4.04 -5.08 -11.11
C GLN A 114 -4.68 -5.49 -9.78
N ARG A 115 -4.51 -6.75 -9.35
CA ARG A 115 -5.03 -7.24 -8.05
C ARG A 115 -4.33 -6.53 -6.89
N SER A 116 -3.00 -6.48 -6.88
CA SER A 116 -2.20 -5.84 -5.84
C SER A 116 -2.56 -4.35 -5.70
N LEU A 117 -2.70 -3.62 -6.81
CA LEU A 117 -3.12 -2.22 -6.78
C LEU A 117 -4.53 -2.04 -6.20
N ARG A 118 -5.49 -2.89 -6.55
CA ARG A 118 -6.84 -2.84 -5.96
C ARG A 118 -6.79 -3.06 -4.45
N THR A 119 -6.00 -4.04 -4.01
CA THR A 119 -5.81 -4.35 -2.59
C THR A 119 -5.20 -3.18 -1.82
N VAL A 120 -4.15 -2.54 -2.35
CA VAL A 120 -3.51 -1.38 -1.71
C VAL A 120 -4.49 -0.21 -1.59
N ILE A 121 -5.32 0.03 -2.61
CA ILE A 121 -6.28 1.15 -2.63
C ILE A 121 -7.45 0.94 -1.67
N SER A 122 -7.83 -0.31 -1.36
CA SER A 122 -8.81 -0.62 -0.32
C SER A 122 -8.35 -0.13 1.07
N GLY A 123 -7.05 0.13 1.25
CA GLY A 123 -6.51 0.86 2.39
C GLY A 123 -6.60 0.09 3.72
N PRO A 124 -6.48 0.78 4.86
CA PRO A 124 -6.59 0.15 6.16
C PRO A 124 -8.01 -0.36 6.41
N PHE A 125 -8.14 -1.36 7.26
CA PHE A 125 -9.42 -1.91 7.69
C PHE A 125 -9.57 -1.83 9.21
N LYS A 126 -10.82 -1.94 9.65
CA LYS A 126 -11.21 -2.10 11.06
C LYS A 126 -11.99 -3.40 11.22
N VAL A 127 -11.81 -4.05 12.36
CA VAL A 127 -12.54 -5.26 12.76
C VAL A 127 -13.53 -4.88 13.84
N LEU A 128 -14.78 -5.27 13.68
CA LEU A 128 -15.86 -5.01 14.62
C LEU A 128 -16.37 -6.33 15.23
N ASP A 129 -16.63 -6.31 16.54
CA ASP A 129 -17.32 -7.41 17.21
C ASP A 129 -18.83 -7.42 16.92
N HIS A 130 -19.55 -8.41 17.45
CA HIS A 130 -21.02 -8.51 17.36
C HIS A 130 -21.75 -7.24 17.84
N GLY A 131 -21.17 -6.51 18.79
CA GLY A 131 -21.72 -5.27 19.34
C GLY A 131 -21.41 -4.03 18.50
N GLY A 132 -20.73 -4.18 17.36
CA GLY A 132 -20.30 -3.07 16.51
C GLY A 132 -19.14 -2.25 17.08
N ARG A 133 -18.42 -2.77 18.08
CA ARG A 133 -17.25 -2.09 18.64
C ARG A 133 -16.02 -2.45 17.85
N ILE A 134 -15.18 -1.46 17.56
CA ILE A 134 -13.88 -1.69 16.90
C ILE A 134 -12.96 -2.40 17.89
N VAL A 135 -12.62 -3.64 17.58
CA VAL A 135 -11.71 -4.48 18.40
C VAL A 135 -10.31 -4.55 17.83
N ALA A 136 -10.14 -4.27 16.53
CA ALA A 136 -8.82 -4.18 15.91
C ALA A 136 -8.82 -3.26 14.68
N ARG A 137 -7.62 -2.87 14.25
CA ARG A 137 -7.34 -2.19 12.98
C ARG A 137 -6.13 -2.84 12.33
N GLY A 138 -6.11 -2.85 11.01
CA GLY A 138 -5.02 -3.42 10.23
C GLY A 138 -4.89 -2.76 8.87
N ILE A 139 -3.90 -3.24 8.13
CA ILE A 139 -3.67 -2.90 6.73
C ILE A 139 -3.76 -4.21 5.96
N ILE A 140 -4.40 -4.19 4.78
CA ILE A 140 -4.49 -5.40 3.97
C ILE A 140 -3.09 -5.83 3.53
N GLY A 141 -2.78 -7.13 3.63
CA GLY A 141 -1.43 -7.65 3.41
C GLY A 141 -0.40 -7.25 4.47
N GLY A 142 -0.83 -6.60 5.57
CA GLY A 142 0.04 -6.26 6.69
C GLY A 142 0.17 -7.40 7.70
N ALA A 143 0.72 -7.08 8.87
CA ALA A 143 0.91 -8.04 9.96
C ALA A 143 -0.41 -8.70 10.43
N GLU A 144 -0.31 -9.96 10.83
CA GLU A 144 -1.42 -10.73 11.39
C GLU A 144 -1.98 -10.08 12.66
N ILE A 145 -3.31 -10.15 12.82
CA ILE A 145 -4.01 -9.63 13.99
C ILE A 145 -4.52 -10.80 14.82
N ILE A 146 -4.08 -10.87 16.08
CA ILE A 146 -4.53 -11.88 17.03
C ILE A 146 -5.89 -11.46 17.60
N LEU A 147 -6.90 -12.30 17.40
CA LEU A 147 -8.26 -12.09 17.91
C LEU A 147 -8.76 -13.33 18.69
N PRO A 148 -9.60 -13.15 19.72
CA PRO A 148 -10.32 -14.26 20.32
C PRO A 148 -11.19 -14.99 19.29
N ALA A 149 -11.43 -16.29 19.52
CA ALA A 149 -12.36 -17.04 18.67
C ALA A 149 -13.77 -16.41 18.71
N GLY A 150 -14.39 -16.27 17.54
CA GLY A 150 -15.68 -15.59 17.40
C GLY A 150 -15.97 -15.17 15.97
N SER A 151 -17.10 -14.47 15.78
CA SER A 151 -17.49 -13.90 14.50
C SER A 151 -17.33 -12.39 14.53
N TYR A 152 -16.74 -11.85 13.46
CA TYR A 152 -16.40 -10.44 13.33
C TYR A 152 -16.88 -9.88 12.00
N ARG A 153 -17.16 -8.59 11.97
CA ARG A 153 -17.34 -7.83 10.72
C ARG A 153 -16.04 -7.11 10.40
N VAL A 154 -15.61 -7.11 9.14
CA VAL A 154 -14.40 -6.41 8.71
C VAL A 154 -14.79 -5.35 7.69
N GLU A 155 -14.39 -4.10 7.93
CA GLU A 155 -14.72 -2.97 7.07
C GLU A 155 -13.44 -2.25 6.64
N THR A 156 -13.29 -1.98 5.35
CA THR A 156 -12.24 -1.08 4.86
C THR A 156 -12.53 0.35 5.27
N MET A 157 -11.49 1.17 5.35
CA MET A 157 -11.59 2.61 5.57
C MET A 157 -11.48 3.39 4.25
N SER A 158 -11.55 2.70 3.11
CA SER A 158 -11.62 3.29 1.78
C SER A 158 -12.96 4.00 1.52
N SER A 159 -13.00 4.78 0.45
CA SER A 159 -14.23 5.32 -0.11
C SER A 159 -14.42 4.80 -1.54
N PRO A 160 -15.45 3.97 -1.83
CA PRO A 160 -16.47 3.48 -0.90
C PRO A 160 -15.91 2.48 0.13
N VAL A 161 -16.61 2.35 1.25
CA VAL A 161 -16.33 1.32 2.26
C VAL A 161 -16.73 -0.05 1.69
N GLN A 162 -15.83 -1.03 1.81
CA GLN A 162 -16.09 -2.43 1.54
C GLN A 162 -16.24 -3.16 2.88
N ALA A 163 -17.12 -4.16 2.94
CA ALA A 163 -17.40 -4.88 4.18
C ALA A 163 -17.53 -6.38 3.94
N ILE A 164 -16.94 -7.17 4.84
CA ILE A 164 -17.19 -8.61 4.97
C ILE A 164 -18.05 -8.77 6.22
N GLU A 165 -19.31 -9.18 6.03
CA GLU A 165 -20.32 -9.18 7.09
C GLU A 165 -20.04 -10.19 8.20
N SER A 166 -19.36 -11.30 7.90
CA SER A 166 -19.00 -12.31 8.89
C SER A 166 -17.71 -13.03 8.53
N VAL A 167 -16.69 -12.84 9.37
CA VAL A 167 -15.42 -13.56 9.39
C VAL A 167 -15.39 -14.37 10.67
N THR A 168 -15.27 -15.70 10.56
CA THR A 168 -15.24 -16.60 11.72
C THR A 168 -13.80 -16.96 12.06
N VAL A 169 -13.32 -16.49 13.20
CA VAL A 169 -12.00 -16.82 13.75
C VAL A 169 -12.15 -17.99 14.71
N LYS A 170 -11.33 -19.03 14.52
CA LYS A 170 -11.26 -20.19 15.43
C LYS A 170 -9.97 -20.17 16.22
N ALA A 171 -10.00 -20.77 17.41
CA ALA A 171 -8.83 -20.82 18.27
C ALA A 171 -7.69 -21.63 17.63
N GLY A 172 -6.52 -21.02 17.49
CA GLY A 172 -5.32 -21.66 16.94
C GLY A 172 -5.32 -21.86 15.42
N GLU A 173 -6.29 -21.30 14.70
CA GLU A 173 -6.35 -21.35 13.23
C GLU A 173 -6.10 -19.96 12.63
N LEU A 174 -5.28 -19.90 11.57
CA LEU A 174 -5.17 -18.69 10.75
C LEU A 174 -6.47 -18.54 9.93
N THR A 175 -7.04 -17.34 9.96
CA THR A 175 -8.25 -17.01 9.18
C THR A 175 -7.89 -15.96 8.14
N GLU A 176 -8.06 -16.30 6.87
CA GLU A 176 -7.89 -15.37 5.75
C GLU A 176 -9.23 -14.79 5.32
N ALA A 177 -9.22 -13.51 4.94
CA ALA A 177 -10.39 -12.81 4.42
C ALA A 177 -9.98 -11.89 3.28
N SER A 178 -10.81 -11.80 2.24
CA SER A 178 -10.54 -11.02 1.02
C SER A 178 -11.76 -10.18 0.65
N PHE A 179 -11.51 -8.97 0.16
CA PHE A 179 -12.54 -8.04 -0.35
C PHE A 179 -12.72 -8.13 -1.86
#